data_AF-A0A7X6L0F4-F1
#
_entry.id   AF-A0A7X6L0F4-F1
#
_cell.length_a   1.000
_cell.length_b   1.000
_cell.length_c   1.000
_cell.angle_alpha   90.00
_cell.angle_beta   90.00
_cell.angle_gamma   90.00
#
_symmetry.space_group_name_H-M   'P 1'
#
loop_
_entity.id
_entity.type
_entity.pdbx_description
1 polymer ?
#
loop_
_entity_poly.entity_id
_entity_poly.type
_entity_poly.pdbx_seq_one_letter_code
_entity_poly.pdbx_strand_id
1 'polypeptide(L)'
;MDRIQAGRAATAVAVVLACLAAGGCGGSGDAGAPQSTSATSSAAPQTPIEDPRGNQGNEFTADPAVVGAHPIPFRSWTRLADNKIAVNFETGSPECYGVDATVTETASTVTVELRSGSRAEAVGRMCTMIAVFGTLEVPLKEPLGNRTVLSAA
;
A
#
# COMPACT_ATOMS: atom_id res chain seq x y z
N MET A 1 -24.34 27.91 47.80
CA MET A 1 -25.04 29.17 47.49
C MET A 1 -24.78 29.48 46.02
N ASP A 2 -25.65 29.07 45.10
CA ASP A 2 -26.74 29.89 44.48
C ASP A 2 -26.20 30.69 43.26
N ARG A 3 -26.65 30.62 42.00
CA ARG A 3 -27.84 30.09 41.28
C ARG A 3 -27.46 29.81 39.80
N ILE A 4 -27.86 28.73 39.11
CA ILE A 4 -29.10 28.48 38.34
C ILE A 4 -29.64 29.69 37.54
N GLN A 5 -29.60 29.61 36.18
CA GLN A 5 -30.74 29.78 35.23
C GLN A 5 -30.21 29.59 33.79
N ALA A 6 -30.45 28.48 33.07
CA ALA A 6 -31.70 27.99 32.46
C ALA A 6 -32.19 28.83 31.26
N GLY A 7 -31.96 28.30 30.06
CA GLY A 7 -32.76 28.57 28.86
C GLY A 7 -33.38 27.26 28.37
N ARG A 8 -34.71 27.14 28.50
CA ARG A 8 -35.55 26.04 27.97
C ARG A 8 -36.49 26.64 26.93
N ALA A 9 -36.72 25.94 25.80
CA ALA A 9 -37.98 25.77 25.05
C ALA A 9 -37.63 25.15 23.68
N ALA A 10 -37.99 23.90 23.35
CA ALA A 10 -39.32 23.39 22.91
C ALA A 10 -39.62 23.89 21.47
N THR A 11 -39.93 23.09 20.42
CA THR A 11 -40.92 22.00 20.18
C THR A 11 -40.62 21.45 18.75
N ALA A 12 -40.48 20.15 18.47
CA ALA A 12 -41.48 19.07 18.25
C ALA A 12 -42.28 19.12 16.92
N VAL A 13 -42.56 17.90 16.39
CA VAL A 13 -43.46 17.46 15.27
C VAL A 13 -42.69 17.03 14.01
N ALA A 14 -42.49 15.75 13.64
CA ALA A 14 -43.27 14.51 13.55
C ALA A 14 -44.07 14.32 12.25
N VAL A 15 -44.08 13.05 11.78
CA VAL A 15 -44.98 12.38 10.80
C VAL A 15 -44.52 12.57 9.32
N VAL A 16 -44.32 11.53 8.49
CA VAL A 16 -45.32 10.55 8.02
C VAL A 16 -44.68 9.21 7.62
N LEU A 17 -45.22 8.14 8.21
CA LEU A 17 -45.26 6.76 7.70
C LEU A 17 -46.27 6.67 6.55
N ALA A 18 -45.93 6.01 5.44
CA ALA A 18 -46.82 5.27 4.52
C ALA A 18 -46.02 4.75 3.31
N CYS A 19 -46.23 3.60 2.67
CA CYS A 19 -47.06 2.40 2.87
C CYS A 19 -46.61 1.32 1.85
N LEU A 20 -46.57 0.08 2.32
CA LEU A 20 -46.94 -1.21 1.69
C LEU A 20 -46.66 -1.54 0.19
N ALA A 21 -45.82 -2.57 0.05
CA ALA A 21 -45.99 -3.84 -0.69
C ALA A 21 -46.31 -3.86 -2.20
N ALA A 22 -45.33 -4.32 -2.97
CA ALA A 22 -45.56 -5.22 -4.11
C ALA A 22 -44.75 -6.50 -3.88
N GLY A 23 -45.46 -7.62 -3.73
CA GLY A 23 -44.85 -8.96 -3.74
C GLY A 23 -44.42 -9.33 -5.15
N GLY A 24 -43.15 -9.70 -5.29
CA GLY A 24 -42.62 -10.40 -6.47
C GLY A 24 -42.09 -11.77 -6.04
N CYS A 25 -42.90 -12.80 -6.21
CA CYS A 25 -42.42 -14.19 -6.26
C CYS A 25 -41.88 -14.43 -7.67
N GLY A 26 -40.61 -14.78 -7.80
CA GLY A 26 -40.04 -15.13 -9.11
C GLY A 26 -38.60 -15.60 -9.04
N GLY A 27 -38.40 -16.91 -9.09
CA GLY A 27 -37.19 -17.53 -9.62
C GLY A 27 -36.21 -18.04 -8.58
N SER A 28 -36.04 -19.36 -8.55
CA SER A 28 -35.01 -20.13 -7.84
C SER A 28 -33.66 -19.42 -7.79
N GLY A 29 -33.31 -18.89 -6.61
CA GLY A 29 -31.98 -18.36 -6.32
C GLY A 29 -31.16 -19.43 -5.63
N ASP A 30 -30.25 -20.02 -6.37
CA ASP A 30 -29.14 -20.82 -5.85
C ASP A 30 -28.47 -20.06 -4.69
N ALA A 31 -28.17 -20.76 -3.60
CA ALA A 31 -27.55 -20.19 -2.42
C ALA A 31 -26.07 -19.85 -2.71
N GLY A 32 -25.86 -18.80 -3.49
CA GLY A 32 -24.57 -18.16 -3.68
C GLY A 32 -24.23 -17.37 -2.43
N ALA A 33 -23.37 -17.93 -1.58
CA ALA A 33 -22.70 -17.18 -0.54
C ALA A 33 -22.09 -15.89 -1.15
N PRO A 34 -22.16 -14.72 -0.47
CA PRO A 34 -21.46 -13.54 -0.94
C PRO A 34 -19.96 -13.83 -0.91
N GLN A 35 -19.38 -14.15 -2.07
CA GLN A 35 -17.94 -14.13 -2.25
C GLN A 35 -17.50 -12.67 -2.17
N SER A 36 -17.08 -12.26 -0.97
CA SER A 36 -16.21 -11.09 -0.79
C SER A 36 -14.84 -11.44 -1.37
N THR A 37 -14.74 -11.51 -2.70
CA THR A 37 -13.45 -11.40 -3.38
C THR A 37 -13.02 -9.96 -3.27
N SER A 38 -12.20 -9.66 -2.25
CA SER A 38 -11.35 -8.48 -2.23
C SER A 38 -10.42 -8.58 -3.43
N ALA A 39 -10.87 -8.08 -4.58
CA ALA A 39 -10.02 -7.92 -5.75
C ALA A 39 -8.88 -6.97 -5.35
N THR A 40 -7.68 -7.51 -5.21
CA THR A 40 -6.47 -6.68 -5.11
C THR A 40 -6.33 -6.00 -6.47
N SER A 41 -6.66 -4.72 -6.54
CA SER A 41 -6.49 -3.94 -7.76
C SER A 41 -5.00 -3.74 -8.00
N SER A 42 -4.39 -4.64 -8.77
CA SER A 42 -3.01 -4.48 -9.23
C SER A 42 -3.01 -3.42 -10.32
N ALA A 43 -2.40 -2.26 -10.05
CA ALA A 43 -2.20 -1.25 -11.07
C ALA A 43 -1.19 -1.75 -12.12
N ALA A 44 -1.28 -1.23 -13.34
CA ALA A 44 -0.35 -1.59 -14.40
C ALA A 44 1.10 -1.23 -13.97
N PRO A 45 2.10 -2.09 -14.27
CA PRO A 45 3.48 -1.78 -13.93
C PRO A 45 3.97 -0.49 -14.58
N GLN A 46 4.76 0.28 -13.85
CA GLN A 46 5.38 1.54 -14.28
C GLN A 46 6.82 1.29 -14.73
N THR A 47 7.34 2.13 -15.63
CA THR A 47 8.74 2.08 -16.09
C THR A 47 9.59 3.13 -15.36
N PRO A 48 10.29 2.77 -14.27
CA PRO A 48 11.20 3.67 -13.56
C PRO A 48 12.46 3.98 -14.39
N ILE A 49 13.09 5.11 -14.07
CA ILE A 49 14.29 5.60 -14.76
C ILE A 49 15.54 4.98 -14.15
N GLU A 50 16.49 4.51 -14.98
CA GLU A 50 17.83 4.16 -14.49
C GLU A 50 18.57 5.44 -14.11
N ASP A 51 18.95 5.56 -12.84
CA ASP A 51 19.77 6.65 -12.31
C ASP A 51 21.07 6.05 -11.73
N PRO A 52 22.21 6.17 -12.44
CA PRO A 52 23.51 5.68 -11.97
C PRO A 52 23.98 6.31 -10.65
N ARG A 53 23.37 7.42 -10.22
CA ARG A 53 23.69 8.12 -8.96
C ARG A 53 22.55 8.04 -7.94
N GLY A 54 21.48 7.29 -8.21
CA GLY A 54 20.25 7.33 -7.41
C GLY A 54 20.35 6.69 -6.02
N ASN A 55 21.24 5.70 -5.84
CA ASN A 55 21.43 4.92 -4.61
C ASN A 55 22.09 5.73 -3.47
N GLN A 56 21.47 6.84 -3.05
CA GLN A 56 21.94 7.76 -2.01
C GLN A 56 20.91 7.97 -0.89
N GLY A 57 19.78 7.29 -0.96
CA GLY A 57 18.74 7.32 0.08
C GLY A 57 19.16 6.60 1.35
N ASN A 58 18.29 6.64 2.36
CA ASN A 58 18.45 5.82 3.56
C ASN A 58 18.37 4.34 3.18
N GLU A 59 19.32 3.54 3.64
CA GLU A 59 19.36 2.13 3.33
C GLU A 59 18.26 1.37 4.11
N PHE A 60 17.47 0.60 3.37
CA PHE A 60 16.49 -0.33 3.92
C PHE A 60 16.97 -1.76 3.72
N THR A 61 16.67 -2.61 4.68
CA THR A 61 16.75 -4.08 4.54
C THR A 61 15.34 -4.61 4.35
N ALA A 62 15.18 -5.59 3.45
CA ALA A 62 13.89 -6.24 3.24
C ALA A 62 13.36 -6.86 4.54
N ASP A 63 12.14 -6.50 4.92
CA ASP A 63 11.45 -6.98 6.12
C ASP A 63 10.06 -7.51 5.74
N PRO A 64 9.89 -8.83 5.58
CA PRO A 64 8.60 -9.43 5.24
C PRO A 64 7.60 -9.39 6.41
N ALA A 65 8.00 -8.98 7.62
CA ALA A 65 7.15 -8.92 8.80
C ALA A 65 6.45 -7.56 9.00
N VAL A 66 6.54 -6.66 8.01
CA VAL A 66 5.86 -5.36 8.06
C VAL A 66 4.35 -5.51 8.27
N VAL A 67 3.82 -4.69 9.18
CA VAL A 67 2.41 -4.67 9.54
C VAL A 67 1.68 -3.61 8.71
N GLY A 68 0.51 -3.95 8.18
CA GLY A 68 -0.27 -3.04 7.33
C GLY A 68 0.36 -2.83 5.95
N ALA A 69 1.05 -3.84 5.43
CA ALA A 69 1.78 -3.77 4.16
C ALA A 69 0.90 -3.31 3.00
N HIS A 70 1.28 -2.21 2.36
CA HIS A 70 0.65 -1.68 1.15
C HIS A 70 1.69 -1.45 0.05
N PRO A 71 1.32 -1.58 -1.24
CA PRO A 71 2.25 -1.29 -2.32
C PRO A 71 2.76 0.15 -2.28
N ILE A 72 4.01 0.36 -2.69
CA ILE A 72 4.60 1.69 -2.92
C ILE A 72 5.37 1.71 -4.26
N PRO A 73 5.28 2.79 -5.05
CA PRO A 73 6.04 2.88 -6.28
C PRO A 73 7.51 3.26 -5.98
N PHE A 74 8.41 2.88 -6.89
CA PHE A 74 9.73 3.48 -7.00
C PHE A 74 9.87 4.12 -8.38
N ARG A 75 10.51 5.30 -8.44
CA ARG A 75 10.60 6.09 -9.68
C ARG A 75 11.95 5.99 -10.36
N SER A 76 12.98 5.58 -9.63
CA SER A 76 14.30 5.31 -10.20
C SER A 76 14.94 4.07 -9.59
N TRP A 77 15.92 3.53 -10.30
CA TRP A 77 16.72 2.41 -9.86
C TRP A 77 18.17 2.61 -10.31
N THR A 78 19.10 1.93 -9.65
CA THR A 78 20.53 2.01 -9.91
C THR A 78 21.08 0.61 -10.14
N ARG A 79 21.87 0.42 -11.19
CA ARG A 79 22.61 -0.82 -11.41
C ARG A 79 23.80 -0.89 -10.45
N LEU A 80 23.89 -1.97 -9.67
CA LEU A 80 24.98 -2.18 -8.71
C LEU A 80 25.96 -3.26 -9.16
N ALA A 81 25.44 -4.33 -9.75
CA ALA A 81 26.20 -5.41 -10.35
C ALA A 81 25.37 -6.06 -11.47
N ASP A 82 25.92 -7.05 -12.15
CA ASP A 82 25.20 -7.78 -13.20
C ASP A 82 23.89 -8.37 -12.68
N ASN A 83 23.86 -8.93 -11.48
CA ASN A 83 22.70 -9.57 -10.86
C ASN A 83 22.20 -8.81 -9.61
N LYS A 84 22.39 -7.49 -9.56
CA LYS A 84 21.95 -6.67 -8.42
C LYS A 84 21.60 -5.25 -8.85
N ILE A 85 20.44 -4.78 -8.41
CA ILE A 85 20.01 -3.38 -8.53
C ILE A 85 19.74 -2.79 -7.14
N ALA A 86 19.70 -1.48 -7.05
CA ALA A 86 19.04 -0.75 -5.97
C ALA A 86 17.79 -0.07 -6.53
N VAL A 87 16.68 -0.12 -5.81
CA VAL A 87 15.46 0.64 -6.14
C VAL A 87 15.32 1.82 -5.21
N ASN A 88 14.98 3.00 -5.73
CA ASN A 88 14.93 4.26 -4.99
C ASN A 88 13.48 4.74 -4.86
N PHE A 89 13.03 4.88 -3.62
CA PHE A 89 11.61 5.13 -3.28
C PHE A 89 11.47 6.19 -2.18
N GLU A 90 10.23 6.59 -1.93
CA GLU A 90 9.87 7.43 -0.77
C GLU A 90 9.05 6.59 0.21
N THR A 91 9.41 6.64 1.49
CA THR A 91 8.63 6.01 2.56
C THR A 91 8.84 6.74 3.88
N GLY A 92 8.30 6.24 4.98
CA GLY A 92 8.59 6.78 6.30
C GLY A 92 10.00 6.41 6.79
N SER A 93 10.38 6.91 7.95
CA SER A 93 11.73 6.70 8.46
C SER A 93 12.04 5.22 8.80
N PRO A 94 13.27 4.71 8.55
CA PRO A 94 13.60 3.29 8.71
C PRO A 94 13.42 2.75 10.13
N GLU A 95 13.47 3.60 11.16
CA GLU A 95 13.22 3.18 12.53
C GLU A 95 11.75 2.79 12.79
N CYS A 96 10.82 3.28 11.97
CA CYS A 96 9.38 3.11 12.14
C CYS A 96 8.73 2.30 11.03
N TYR A 97 9.26 2.39 9.82
CA TYR A 97 8.70 1.78 8.63
C TYR A 97 9.68 0.75 8.07
N GLY A 98 9.13 -0.37 7.59
CA GLY A 98 9.87 -1.40 6.88
C GLY A 98 9.43 -1.46 5.43
N VAL A 99 10.25 -2.09 4.61
CA VAL A 99 9.95 -2.33 3.20
C VAL A 99 10.25 -3.78 2.89
N ASP A 100 9.40 -4.43 2.11
CA ASP A 100 9.64 -5.74 1.53
C ASP A 100 9.61 -5.65 0.00
N ALA A 101 10.28 -6.58 -0.67
CA ALA A 101 10.36 -6.63 -2.12
C ALA A 101 10.07 -8.04 -2.65
N THR A 102 9.14 -8.14 -3.59
CA THR A 102 8.93 -9.36 -4.38
C THR A 102 9.40 -9.12 -5.81
N VAL A 103 10.22 -10.03 -6.33
CA VAL A 103 10.82 -9.92 -7.67
C VAL A 103 10.28 -11.02 -8.58
N THR A 104 9.72 -10.62 -9.72
CA THR A 104 9.32 -11.50 -10.80
C THR A 104 10.20 -11.25 -12.02
N GLU A 105 10.96 -12.27 -12.44
CA GLU A 105 11.91 -12.17 -13.55
C GLU A 105 11.42 -12.97 -14.76
N THR A 106 11.58 -12.37 -15.94
CA THR A 106 11.42 -13.03 -17.24
C THR A 106 12.69 -12.84 -18.07
N ALA A 107 12.70 -13.39 -19.29
CA ALA A 107 13.79 -13.18 -20.25
C ALA A 107 13.97 -11.71 -20.66
N SER A 108 12.95 -10.86 -20.53
CA SER A 108 12.98 -9.46 -20.98
C SER A 108 12.69 -8.43 -19.88
N THR A 109 12.21 -8.85 -18.71
CA THR A 109 11.81 -7.92 -17.64
C THR A 109 12.22 -8.40 -16.25
N VAL A 110 12.44 -7.42 -15.38
CA VAL A 110 12.56 -7.59 -13.92
C VAL A 110 11.49 -6.71 -13.30
N THR A 111 10.42 -7.32 -12.80
CA THR A 111 9.33 -6.58 -12.13
C THR A 111 9.52 -6.67 -10.63
N VAL A 112 9.64 -5.52 -9.98
CA VAL A 112 9.78 -5.42 -8.53
C VAL A 112 8.49 -4.83 -7.96
N GLU A 113 7.83 -5.58 -7.07
CA GLU A 113 6.77 -5.07 -6.21
C GLU A 113 7.38 -4.68 -4.87
N LEU A 114 7.29 -3.39 -4.52
CA LEU A 114 7.68 -2.90 -3.20
C LEU A 114 6.45 -2.73 -2.33
N ARG A 115 6.55 -3.18 -1.09
CA ARG A 115 5.51 -3.00 -0.08
C ARG A 115 6.11 -2.31 1.13
N SER A 116 5.41 -1.32 1.67
CA SER A 116 5.81 -0.64 2.90
C SER A 116 4.73 -0.82 3.96
N GLY A 117 5.14 -0.78 5.21
CA GLY A 117 4.27 -0.83 6.37
C GLY A 117 5.03 -0.43 7.64
N SER A 118 4.34 -0.48 8.77
CA SER A 118 5.00 -0.30 10.07
C SER A 118 5.88 -1.50 10.37
N ARG A 119 7.07 -1.28 10.94
CA ARG A 119 7.83 -2.41 11.50
C ARG A 119 7.07 -3.03 12.66
N ALA A 120 7.21 -4.34 12.84
CA ALA A 120 6.49 -5.06 13.89
C ALA A 120 6.79 -4.48 15.29
N GLU A 121 8.05 -4.14 15.57
CA GLU A 121 8.52 -3.50 16.80
C GLU A 121 8.13 -2.01 16.91
N ALA A 122 7.63 -1.41 15.82
CA ALA A 122 7.22 -0.02 15.76
C ALA A 122 5.72 0.20 15.95
N VAL A 123 4.92 -0.86 15.93
CA VAL A 123 3.46 -0.77 16.09
C VAL A 123 3.13 -0.08 17.42
N GLY A 124 2.31 0.97 17.36
CA GLY A 124 1.88 1.75 18.52
C GLY A 124 2.90 2.77 19.05
N ARG A 125 4.08 2.90 18.43
CA ARG A 125 5.04 3.97 18.75
C ARG A 125 4.62 5.29 18.08
N MET A 126 5.11 6.39 18.64
CA MET A 126 4.95 7.72 18.06
C MET A 126 5.94 7.89 16.90
N CYS A 127 5.50 7.56 15.69
CA CYS A 127 6.27 7.73 14.45
C CYS A 127 5.85 9.01 13.74
N THR A 128 6.82 9.80 13.26
CA THR A 128 6.54 11.01 12.49
C THR A 128 6.14 10.65 11.06
N MET A 129 5.29 11.47 10.45
CA MET A 129 4.83 11.31 9.06
C MET A 129 5.75 12.06 8.08
N ILE A 130 7.07 11.94 8.25
CA ILE A 130 8.05 12.57 7.34
C ILE A 130 8.43 11.53 6.29
N ALA A 131 8.24 11.88 5.02
CA ALA A 131 8.74 11.08 3.92
C ALA A 131 10.26 11.25 3.80
N VAL A 132 10.96 10.13 3.70
CA VAL A 132 12.39 10.05 3.45
C VAL A 132 12.62 9.33 2.13
N PHE A 133 13.70 9.69 1.45
CA PHE A 133 14.21 8.89 0.34
C PHE A 133 14.86 7.63 0.89
N GLY A 134 14.42 6.49 0.40
CA GLY A 134 14.94 5.17 0.74
C GLY A 134 15.56 4.47 -0.47
N THR A 135 16.46 3.55 -0.19
CA THR A 135 17.03 2.63 -1.17
C THR A 135 16.99 1.20 -0.62
N LEU A 136 16.72 0.24 -1.49
CA LEU A 136 16.76 -1.19 -1.16
C LEU A 136 17.55 -1.92 -2.25
N GLU A 137 18.59 -2.64 -1.85
CA GLU A 137 19.27 -3.57 -2.76
C GLU A 137 18.38 -4.78 -3.04
N VAL A 138 18.22 -5.09 -4.32
CA VAL A 138 17.42 -6.20 -4.82
C VAL A 138 18.32 -7.16 -5.59
N PRO A 139 18.59 -8.36 -5.06
CA PRO A 139 19.32 -9.39 -5.79
C PRO A 139 18.44 -9.97 -6.90
N LEU A 140 19.07 -10.30 -8.03
CA LEU A 140 18.44 -10.93 -9.20
C LEU A 140 18.93 -12.37 -9.35
N LYS A 141 18.08 -13.24 -9.88
CA LYS A 141 18.39 -14.65 -10.20
C LYS A 141 19.28 -14.77 -11.44
N GLU A 142 19.08 -13.90 -12.42
CA GLU A 142 19.87 -13.83 -13.65
C GLU A 142 20.51 -12.44 -13.82
N PRO A 143 21.55 -12.30 -14.65
CA PRO A 143 22.08 -10.98 -15.01
C PRO A 143 21.00 -10.07 -15.59
N LEU A 144 21.00 -8.79 -15.22
CA LEU A 144 20.04 -7.79 -15.69
C LEU A 144 20.15 -7.59 -17.20
N GLY A 145 21.37 -7.48 -17.73
CA GLY A 145 21.60 -7.26 -19.17
C GLY A 145 20.75 -6.10 -19.70
N ASN A 146 19.99 -6.37 -20.75
CA ASN A 146 19.06 -5.43 -21.41
C ASN A 146 17.60 -5.56 -20.92
N ARG A 147 17.35 -6.32 -19.84
CA ARG A 147 15.99 -6.50 -19.32
C ARG A 147 15.46 -5.19 -18.76
N THR A 148 14.19 -4.91 -19.01
CA THR A 148 13.52 -3.71 -18.50
C THR A 148 13.14 -3.90 -17.03
N VAL A 149 13.55 -2.96 -16.18
CA VAL A 149 13.10 -2.90 -14.78
C VAL A 149 11.73 -2.24 -14.73
N LEU A 150 10.78 -2.85 -14.03
CA LEU A 150 9.41 -2.39 -13.85
C LEU A 150 9.05 -2.30 -12.37
N SER A 151 8.23 -1.31 -12.01
CA SER A 151 7.64 -1.17 -10.68
C SER A 151 6.18 -1.62 -10.71
N ALA A 152 5.82 -2.63 -9.90
CA ALA A 152 4.44 -3.04 -9.69
C ALA A 152 3.97 -2.50 -8.33
N ALA A 153 3.18 -1.44 -8.34
CA ALA A 153 2.63 -0.82 -7.13
C ALA A 153 1.20 -0.35 -7.38
#